data_AF-A0AAV3W9A1-F1
#
_entry.id   AF-A0AAV3W9A1-F1
#
_cell.length_a   1.000
_cell.length_b   1.000
_cell.length_c   1.000
_cell.angle_alpha   90.00
_cell.angle_beta   90.00
_cell.angle_gamma   90.00
#
_symmetry.space_group_name_H-M   'P 1'
#
loop_
_entity.id
_entity.type
_entity.pdbx_description
1 polymer ?
#
loop_
_entity_poly.entity_id
_entity_poly.type
_entity_poly.pdbx_seq_one_letter_code
_entity_poly.pdbx_strand_id
1 'polypeptide(L)' 'MNKENVLVTFRELGLIICKADTKRKVTCPIWDKITLKSVFIFYRMGYVFRDSQDSKKYYSSDEITEKVKRYLAAL' A
#
# COMPACT_ATOMS: atom_id res chain seq x y z
N MET A 1 -10.94 -17.42 -10.63
CA MET A 1 -10.22 -16.16 -10.94
C MET A 1 -9.14 -15.98 -9.87
N ASN A 2 -7.85 -16.11 -10.21
CA ASN A 2 -6.76 -15.98 -9.22
C ASN A 2 -6.70 -14.52 -8.73
N LYS A 3 -7.36 -14.23 -7.61
CA LYS A 3 -7.40 -12.89 -6.99
C LYS A 3 -6.00 -12.37 -6.59
N GLU A 4 -4.97 -13.22 -6.62
CA GLU A 4 -3.59 -12.86 -6.28
C GLU A 4 -2.92 -11.88 -7.25
N ASN A 5 -3.39 -11.79 -8.50
CA ASN A 5 -2.80 -10.92 -9.53
C ASN A 5 -3.61 -9.65 -9.78
N VAL A 6 -4.65 -9.40 -8.96
CA VAL A 6 -5.44 -8.17 -9.09
C VAL A 6 -4.61 -7.02 -8.55
N LEU A 7 -4.33 -6.06 -9.43
CA LEU A 7 -3.62 -4.84 -9.11
C LEU A 7 -4.61 -3.82 -8.54
N VAL A 8 -4.40 -3.43 -7.29
CA VAL A 8 -5.20 -2.39 -6.62
C VAL A 8 -4.36 -1.12 -6.54
N THR A 9 -4.90 0.02 -6.93
CA THR A 9 -4.15 1.29 -6.83
C THR A 9 -4.07 1.75 -5.37
N PHE A 10 -3.00 2.47 -5.01
CA PHE A 10 -2.90 3.10 -3.69
C PHE A 10 -4.07 4.06 -3.44
N ARG A 11 -4.55 4.72 -4.49
CA ARG A 11 -5.68 5.65 -4.43
C ARG A 11 -6.98 4.96 -4.01
N GLU A 12 -7.28 3.80 -4.59
CA GLU A 12 -8.46 3.00 -4.22
C GLU A 12 -8.40 2.54 -2.75
N LEU A 13 -7.20 2.28 -2.23
CA LEU A 13 -7.00 1.92 -0.83
C LEU A 13 -6.88 3.12 0.11
N GLY A 14 -6.95 4.35 -0.42
CA GLY A 14 -6.76 5.58 0.36
C GLY A 14 -5.37 5.68 1.00
N LEU A 15 -4.33 5.23 0.29
CA LEU A 15 -2.95 5.15 0.77
C LEU A 15 -2.03 6.15 0.07
N ILE A 16 -1.03 6.61 0.82
CA ILE A 16 0.10 7.37 0.32
C ILE A 16 1.37 6.60 0.66
N ILE A 17 2.22 6.36 -0.34
CA ILE A 17 3.53 5.77 -0.12
C ILE A 17 4.52 6.85 0.36
N CYS A 18 5.27 6.53 1.42
CA CYS A 18 6.30 7.35 2.00
C CYS A 18 7.59 6.54 2.16
N LYS A 19 8.73 7.22 2.21
CA LYS A 19 9.98 6.56 2.64
C LYS A 19 9.98 6.32 4.15
N ALA A 20 10.47 5.17 4.59
CA ALA A 20 10.48 4.78 6.00
C ALA A 20 11.38 5.67 6.86
N ASP A 21 12.52 6.10 6.30
CA ASP A 21 13.59 6.87 6.95
C ASP A 21 13.23 8.35 7.14
N THR A 22 12.80 9.00 6.07
CA THR A 22 12.58 10.44 5.97
C THR A 22 11.12 10.81 6.12
N LYS A 23 10.21 9.81 6.11
CA LYS A 23 8.74 9.98 6.09
C LYS A 23 8.23 10.85 4.94
N ARG A 24 9.09 11.15 3.96
CA ARG A 24 8.75 11.97 2.80
C ARG A 24 7.83 11.19 1.88
N LYS A 25 6.78 11.84 1.41
CA LYS A 25 5.87 11.31 0.39
C LYS A 25 6.65 11.05 -0.89
N VAL A 26 6.44 9.89 -1.50
CA VAL A 26 6.93 9.60 -2.84
C VAL A 26 5.97 10.27 -3.83
N THR A 27 6.42 11.30 -4.53
CA THR A 27 5.59 12.14 -5.41
C THR A 27 5.36 11.55 -6.80
N CYS A 28 6.27 10.71 -7.29
CA CYS A 28 6.15 10.06 -8.59
C CYS A 28 6.56 8.58 -8.50
N PRO A 29 5.78 7.75 -7.79
CA PRO A 29 6.08 6.33 -7.76
C PRO A 29 5.83 5.74 -9.15
N ILE A 30 6.84 5.10 -9.74
CA ILE A 30 6.67 4.25 -10.95
C ILE A 30 5.67 3.12 -10.66
N TRP A 31 5.44 2.82 -9.38
CA TRP A 31 4.57 1.79 -8.86
C TRP A 31 3.39 2.44 -8.14
N ASP A 32 2.25 2.62 -8.80
CA ASP A 32 1.02 3.19 -8.23
C ASP A 32 0.04 2.11 -7.70
N LYS A 33 0.39 0.84 -7.91
CA LYS A 33 -0.44 -0.33 -7.64
C LYS A 33 0.25 -1.30 -6.68
N ILE A 34 -0.57 -2.03 -5.95
CA ILE A 34 -0.19 -3.07 -4.99
C ILE A 34 -0.96 -4.36 -5.24
N THR A 35 -0.25 -5.47 -5.15
CA THR A 35 -0.78 -6.83 -4.98
C THR A 35 -0.41 -7.36 -3.61
N LEU A 36 -1.11 -8.40 -3.14
CA LEU A 36 -0.79 -9.05 -1.85
C LEU A 36 0.67 -9.49 -1.73
N LYS A 37 1.26 -10.01 -2.82
CA LYS A 37 2.66 -10.43 -2.85
C LYS A 37 3.62 -9.24 -2.80
N SER A 38 3.25 -8.11 -3.42
CA SER A 38 4.11 -6.92 -3.46
C SER A 38 4.14 -6.12 -2.15
N VAL A 39 3.15 -6.29 -1.25
CA VAL A 39 3.09 -5.54 0.03
C VAL A 39 4.42 -5.66 0.77
N PHE A 40 4.88 -6.88 1.01
CA PHE A 40 6.13 -7.14 1.73
C PHE A 40 7.36 -6.55 1.04
N ILE A 41 7.37 -6.51 -0.30
CA ILE A 41 8.47 -5.95 -1.09
C ILE A 41 8.64 -4.45 -0.81
N PHE A 42 7.54 -3.69 -0.74
CA PHE A 42 7.60 -2.27 -0.42
C PHE A 42 8.22 -2.01 0.95
N TYR A 43 7.80 -2.75 1.99
CA TYR A 43 8.36 -2.59 3.34
C TYR A 43 9.84 -2.99 3.40
N ARG A 44 10.23 -4.05 2.70
CA ARG A 44 11.64 -4.48 2.61
C ARG A 44 12.52 -3.47 1.87
N MET A 45 11.96 -2.75 0.89
CA MET A 45 12.62 -1.66 0.17
C MET A 45 12.71 -0.36 0.98
N GLY A 46 12.19 -0.32 2.21
CA GLY A 46 12.21 0.88 3.04
C GLY A 46 11.10 1.86 2.71
N TYR A 47 9.99 1.40 2.15
CA TYR A 47 8.76 2.18 2.02
C TYR A 47 7.75 1.84 3.10
N VAL A 48 6.90 2.80 3.43
CA VAL A 48 5.77 2.64 4.34
C VAL A 48 4.53 3.27 3.73
N PHE A 49 3.36 2.75 4.07
CA PHE A 49 2.09 3.31 3.65
C PHE A 49 1.49 4.15 4.77
N ARG A 50 0.98 5.32 4.38
CA ARG A 50 0.30 6.27 5.25
C ARG A 50 -1.13 6.44 4.77
N ASP A 51 -2.02 6.79 5.69
CA ASP A 51 -3.37 7.17 5.32
C ASP A 51 -3.37 8.45 4.47
N SER A 52 -4.27 8.48 3.48
CA SER A 52 -4.44 9.63 2.60
C SER A 52 -5.15 10.80 3.28
N GLN A 53 -6.00 10.52 4.27
CA GLN A 53 -6.78 11.49 5.03
C GLN A 53 -6.08 11.85 6.34
N ASP A 54 -5.36 10.90 6.96
CA ASP A 54 -4.62 11.13 8.20
C ASP A 54 -3.09 10.98 8.02
N SER A 55 -2.40 12.13 8.02
CA SER A 55 -0.95 12.19 7.90
C SER A 55 -0.15 11.63 9.09
N LYS A 56 -0.80 11.33 10.21
CA LYS A 56 -0.16 10.71 11.39
C LYS A 56 -0.35 9.20 11.42
N LYS A 57 -1.30 8.67 10.63
CA LYS A 57 -1.61 7.25 10.60
C LYS A 57 -0.78 6.51 9.56
N TYR A 58 0.12 5.66 10.03
CA TYR A 58 0.89 4.74 9.21
C TYR A 58 0.38 3.33 9.39
N TYR A 59 0.48 2.54 8.34
CA TYR A 59 0.05 1.16 8.33
C TYR A 59 1.24 0.21 8.40
N SER A 60 1.10 -0.88 9.14
CA SER A 60 2.00 -2.03 9.09
C SER A 60 1.79 -2.85 7.81
N SER A 61 2.73 -3.74 7.51
CA SER A 61 2.59 -4.68 6.38
C SER A 61 1.35 -5.57 6.52
N ASP A 62 1.01 -5.98 7.74
CA ASP A 62 -0.16 -6.81 8.01
C ASP A 62 -1.45 -6.04 7.78
N GLU A 63 -1.54 -4.80 8.27
CA GLU A 63 -2.71 -3.94 8.06
C GLU A 63 -2.96 -3.65 6.58
N ILE A 64 -1.90 -3.38 5.81
CA ILE A 64 -2.03 -3.21 4.35
C ILE A 64 -2.46 -4.53 3.69
N THR A 65 -1.89 -5.66 4.11
CA THR A 65 -2.28 -6.97 3.58
C THR A 65 -3.76 -7.24 3.83
N GLU A 66 -4.26 -6.98 5.03
CA GLU A 66 -5.69 -7.08 5.34
C GLU A 66 -6.54 -6.10 4.52
N LYS A 67 -6.10 -4.85 4.37
CA LYS A 67 -6.82 -3.84 3.59
C LYS A 67 -6.97 -4.26 2.12
N VAL A 68 -5.91 -4.79 1.51
CA VAL A 68 -5.93 -5.36 0.16
C VAL A 68 -6.86 -6.58 0.11
N LYS A 69 -6.78 -7.51 1.07
CA LYS A 69 -7.69 -8.68 1.12
C LYS A 69 -9.15 -8.28 1.18
N ARG A 70 -9.50 -7.29 2.02
CA ARG A 70 -10.86 -6.77 2.17
C ARG A 70 -11.36 -6.14 0.87
N TYR A 71 -10.52 -5.34 0.22
CA TYR A 71 -10.85 -4.75 -1.08
C TYR A 71 -11.13 -5.83 -2.13
N LEU A 72 -10.27 -6.85 -2.22
CA LEU A 72 -10.44 -7.96 -3.14
C LEU A 72 -11.64 -8.87 -2.82
N ALA A 73 -12.09 -8.91 -1.56
CA ALA A 73 -13.29 -9.66 -1.17
C ALA A 73 -14.59 -8.92 -1.51
N ALA A 74 -14.54 -7.58 -1.58
CA ALA A 74 -15.66 -6.72 -1.98
C ALA A 74 -15.82 -6.59 -3.51
N LEU A 75 -14.83 -7.07 -4.28
CA LEU A 75 -14.84 -7.27 -5.73
C LEU A 75 -15.43 -8.63 -6.11
#